data_AF-A0A101HX08-F1
#
_entry.id   AF-A0A101HX08-F1
#
_cell.length_a   1.000
_cell.length_b   1.000
_cell.length_c   1.000
_cell.angle_alpha   90.00
_cell.angle_beta   90.00
_cell.angle_gamma   90.00
#
_symmetry.space_group_name_H-M   'P 1'
#
loop_
_entity.id
_entity.type
_entity.pdbx_description
1 polymer ?
#
loop_
_entity_poly.entity_id
_entity_poly.type
_entity_poly.pdbx_seq_one_letter_code
_entity_poly.pdbx_strand_id
1 'polypeptide(L)'
;MIINEVVFDLETKKLFADITTHNPGDLGVSIVSCYQRTLNQNLEEQRGQMLSFWEKDLDQLWPVLSGADRIIGFNSLKFDVPALQPYTKISLSSLPHFDILAKIKLALGRRISLNDLAQANLKEKKIDVGLNAVKYYYQGNPESLKKLQEYCEADVLITKNIYDLVLRGRKLKIPDRRKKTISYLKLDFSYPKSFFTVSQKKLF
;
A
#
# COMPACT_ATOMS: atom_id res chain seq x y z
N MET A 1 -6.09 -11.17 -21.57
CA MET A 1 -6.34 -11.17 -20.11
C MET A 1 -6.10 -9.77 -19.58
N ILE A 2 -7.03 -9.25 -18.78
CA ILE A 2 -6.90 -7.99 -18.04
C ILE A 2 -6.65 -8.36 -16.59
N ILE A 3 -5.71 -7.70 -15.93
CA ILE A 3 -5.36 -7.90 -14.52
C ILE A 3 -5.71 -6.64 -13.75
N ASN A 4 -6.52 -6.76 -12.71
CA ASN A 4 -6.88 -5.66 -11.84
C ASN A 4 -5.97 -5.62 -10.62
N GLU A 5 -5.20 -4.55 -10.46
CA GLU A 5 -4.39 -4.31 -9.28
C GLU A 5 -4.92 -3.11 -8.50
N VAL A 6 -4.86 -3.20 -7.18
CA VAL A 6 -5.13 -2.08 -6.28
C VAL A 6 -3.94 -1.90 -5.37
N VAL A 7 -3.30 -0.74 -5.42
CA VAL A 7 -2.29 -0.34 -4.43
C VAL A 7 -2.98 0.53 -3.40
N PHE A 8 -2.78 0.32 -2.10
CA PHE A 8 -3.45 1.13 -1.09
C PHE A 8 -2.58 1.39 0.13
N ASP A 9 -2.97 2.43 0.85
CA ASP A 9 -2.45 2.86 2.15
C ASP A 9 -3.61 3.52 2.91
N LEU A 10 -3.50 3.63 4.23
CA LEU A 10 -4.48 4.35 5.03
C LEU A 10 -3.83 5.21 6.11
N GLU A 11 -4.57 6.23 6.50
CA GLU A 11 -4.25 7.03 7.67
C GLU A 11 -5.26 6.77 8.78
N THR A 12 -4.81 6.97 10.02
CA THR A 12 -5.60 6.70 11.21
C THR A 12 -6.02 7.98 11.94
N LYS A 13 -6.98 7.86 12.84
CA LYS A 13 -7.46 8.97 13.67
C LYS A 13 -6.63 9.17 14.93
N LYS A 14 -5.98 8.10 15.39
CA LYS A 14 -5.24 8.01 16.65
C LYS A 14 -3.86 7.43 16.41
N LEU A 15 -2.93 7.74 17.29
CA LEU A 15 -1.64 7.06 17.38
C LEU A 15 -1.75 5.85 18.33
N PHE A 16 -0.80 4.92 18.24
CA PHE A 16 -0.69 3.82 19.22
C PHE A 16 -0.53 4.33 20.66
N ALA A 17 0.03 5.53 20.85
CA ALA A 17 0.15 6.16 22.17
C ALA A 17 -1.20 6.62 22.75
N ASP A 18 -2.23 6.74 21.92
CA ASP A 18 -3.58 7.19 22.31
C ASP A 18 -4.52 6.02 22.64
N ILE A 19 -4.06 4.77 22.52
CA ILE A 19 -4.84 3.56 22.80
C ILE A 19 -4.13 2.70 23.86
N THR A 20 -4.91 1.93 24.63
CA THR A 20 -4.39 1.02 25.66
C THR A 20 -4.00 -0.35 25.09
N THR A 21 -4.49 -0.69 23.90
CA THR A 21 -4.20 -1.94 23.21
C THR A 21 -3.07 -1.73 22.20
N HIS A 22 -2.58 -2.83 21.61
CA HIS A 22 -1.66 -2.80 20.48
C HIS A 22 -2.37 -3.21 19.16
N ASN A 23 -3.71 -3.13 19.14
CA ASN A 23 -4.53 -3.54 18.01
C ASN A 23 -4.72 -2.37 17.03
N PRO A 24 -4.29 -2.48 15.75
CA PRO A 24 -4.51 -1.43 14.77
C PRO A 24 -5.99 -1.07 14.55
N GLY A 25 -6.91 -2.04 14.77
CA GLY A 25 -8.36 -1.81 14.67
C GLY A 25 -8.90 -0.74 15.63
N ASP A 26 -8.19 -0.44 16.72
CA ASP A 26 -8.66 0.48 17.75
C ASP A 26 -8.27 1.95 17.45
N LEU A 27 -7.39 2.15 16.46
CA LEU A 27 -6.90 3.47 16.03
C LEU A 27 -7.99 4.28 15.31
N GLY A 28 -8.92 3.58 14.63
CA GLY A 28 -9.89 4.18 13.72
C GLY A 28 -9.22 4.69 12.44
N VAL A 29 -9.87 4.48 11.30
CA VAL A 29 -9.40 4.92 9.98
C VAL A 29 -9.93 6.31 9.70
N SER A 30 -9.08 7.23 9.24
CA SER A 30 -9.48 8.59 8.84
C SER A 30 -9.76 8.65 7.33
N ILE A 31 -8.82 8.18 6.52
CA ILE A 31 -8.92 8.10 5.06
C ILE A 31 -8.16 6.86 4.55
N VAL A 32 -8.64 6.28 3.46
CA VAL A 32 -7.93 5.29 2.66
C VAL A 32 -7.75 5.86 1.27
N SER A 33 -6.52 5.87 0.77
CA SER A 33 -6.25 6.14 -0.64
C SER A 33 -5.86 4.86 -1.34
N CYS A 34 -6.25 4.73 -2.61
CA CYS A 34 -5.84 3.61 -3.43
C CYS A 34 -5.65 4.00 -4.89
N TYR A 35 -4.67 3.36 -5.53
CA TYR A 35 -4.45 3.43 -6.96
C TYR A 35 -4.98 2.15 -7.60
N GLN A 36 -6.15 2.25 -8.23
CA GLN A 36 -6.75 1.16 -8.97
C GLN A 36 -6.26 1.19 -10.41
N ARG A 37 -5.76 0.07 -10.93
CA ARG A 37 -5.27 -0.02 -12.30
C ARG A 37 -5.59 -1.34 -12.98
N THR A 38 -5.60 -1.30 -14.30
CA THR A 38 -5.70 -2.47 -15.16
C THR A 38 -4.41 -2.68 -15.93
N LEU A 39 -3.85 -3.88 -15.88
CA LEU A 39 -2.69 -4.29 -16.68
C LEU A 39 -3.10 -5.24 -17.80
N ASN A 40 -2.38 -5.21 -18.92
CA ASN A 40 -2.47 -6.26 -19.94
C ASN A 40 -1.64 -7.50 -19.54
N GLN A 41 -1.63 -8.52 -20.40
CA GLN A 41 -0.87 -9.77 -20.17
C GLN A 41 0.65 -9.59 -20.07
N ASN A 42 1.20 -8.48 -20.58
CA ASN A 42 2.61 -8.12 -20.50
C ASN A 42 2.91 -7.26 -19.26
N LEU A 43 1.96 -7.12 -18.34
CA LEU A 43 2.03 -6.28 -17.15
C LEU A 43 2.19 -4.78 -17.46
N GLU A 44 1.71 -4.34 -18.64
CA GLU A 44 1.71 -2.94 -19.03
C GLU A 44 0.40 -2.28 -18.61
N GLU A 45 0.51 -1.16 -17.90
CA GLU A 45 -0.63 -0.39 -17.40
C GLU A 45 -1.42 0.21 -18.56
N GLN A 46 -2.72 -0.08 -18.61
CA GLN A 46 -3.63 0.41 -19.64
C GLN A 46 -4.45 1.60 -19.13
N ARG A 47 -4.88 1.52 -17.86
CA ARG A 47 -5.66 2.55 -17.16
C ARG A 47 -5.27 2.52 -15.69
N GLY A 48 -5.27 3.68 -15.07
CA GLY A 48 -5.02 3.82 -13.64
C GLY A 48 -5.71 5.08 -13.11
N GLN A 49 -6.22 5.02 -11.90
CA GLN A 49 -6.86 6.14 -11.22
C GLN A 49 -6.55 6.12 -9.74
N MET A 50 -6.33 7.30 -9.16
CA MET A 50 -6.28 7.50 -7.72
C MET A 50 -7.70 7.70 -7.20
N LEU A 51 -8.05 7.00 -6.12
CA LEU A 51 -9.32 7.08 -5.41
C LEU A 51 -9.03 7.27 -3.93
N SER A 52 -9.80 8.11 -3.25
CA SER A 52 -9.64 8.38 -1.82
C SER A 52 -11.01 8.31 -1.15
N PHE A 53 -11.10 7.54 -0.06
CA PHE A 53 -12.32 7.25 0.67
C PHE A 53 -12.15 7.69 2.12
N TRP A 54 -12.96 8.67 2.54
CA TRP A 54 -13.07 9.00 3.96
C TRP A 54 -13.78 7.87 4.70
N GLU A 55 -13.65 7.84 6.03
CA GLU A 55 -14.27 6.80 6.85
C GLU A 55 -15.76 6.55 6.51
N LYS A 56 -16.54 7.62 6.30
CA LYS A 56 -17.97 7.56 5.94
C LYS A 56 -18.24 6.95 4.57
N ASP A 57 -17.22 6.90 3.71
CA ASP A 57 -17.30 6.47 2.31
C ASP A 57 -16.66 5.07 2.11
N LEU A 58 -16.20 4.41 3.19
CA LEU A 58 -15.52 3.11 3.11
C LEU A 58 -16.37 1.99 2.48
N ASP A 59 -17.69 2.10 2.50
CA ASP A 59 -18.56 1.14 1.79
C ASP A 59 -18.27 1.06 0.29
N GLN A 60 -17.74 2.13 -0.30
CA GLN A 60 -17.33 2.17 -1.70
C GLN A 60 -15.96 1.52 -1.96
N LEU A 61 -15.14 1.30 -0.92
CA LEU A 61 -13.82 0.65 -1.02
C LEU A 61 -13.95 -0.86 -1.21
N TRP A 62 -14.96 -1.50 -0.61
CA TRP A 62 -15.06 -2.96 -0.58
C TRP A 62 -15.16 -3.61 -1.97
N PRO A 63 -15.97 -3.09 -2.92
CA PRO A 63 -15.99 -3.59 -4.29
C PRO A 63 -14.65 -3.41 -5.00
N VAL A 64 -13.92 -2.32 -4.72
CA VAL A 64 -12.59 -2.05 -5.31
C VAL A 64 -11.59 -3.12 -4.88
N LEU A 65 -11.52 -3.42 -3.58
CA LEU A 65 -10.62 -4.44 -3.05
C LEU A 65 -11.03 -5.87 -3.48
N SER A 66 -12.33 -6.17 -3.44
CA SER A 66 -12.83 -7.50 -3.78
C SER A 66 -12.72 -7.83 -5.27
N GLY A 67 -12.72 -6.81 -6.13
CA GLY A 67 -12.51 -6.96 -7.58
C GLY A 67 -11.05 -7.02 -8.01
N ALA A 68 -10.10 -6.86 -7.08
CA ALA A 68 -8.67 -6.88 -7.39
C ALA A 68 -8.15 -8.32 -7.50
N ASP A 69 -7.37 -8.59 -8.54
CA ASP A 69 -6.59 -9.82 -8.67
C ASP A 69 -5.37 -9.83 -7.72
N ARG A 70 -4.92 -8.63 -7.32
CA ARG A 70 -3.86 -8.43 -6.34
C ARG A 70 -4.04 -7.09 -5.63
N ILE A 71 -3.96 -7.11 -4.30
CA ILE A 71 -3.99 -5.92 -3.45
C ILE A 71 -2.57 -5.68 -2.92
N ILE A 72 -1.94 -4.58 -3.31
CA ILE A 72 -0.57 -4.24 -2.96
C ILE A 72 -0.56 -3.21 -1.84
N GLY A 73 0.25 -3.43 -0.81
CA GLY A 73 0.47 -2.45 0.25
C GLY A 73 1.86 -2.59 0.89
N PHE A 74 2.16 -1.72 1.85
CA PHE A 74 3.42 -1.71 2.57
C PHE A 74 3.20 -1.93 4.06
N ASN A 75 3.54 -3.12 4.59
CA ASN A 75 3.15 -3.54 5.94
C ASN A 75 1.63 -3.68 6.16
N SER A 76 0.86 -3.72 5.06
CA SER A 76 -0.60 -3.72 5.08
C SER A 76 -1.21 -4.94 5.75
N LEU A 77 -0.59 -6.11 5.64
CA LEU A 77 -1.09 -7.32 6.32
C LEU A 77 -1.06 -7.21 7.84
N LYS A 78 -0.16 -6.39 8.39
CA LYS A 78 0.02 -6.23 9.84
C LYS A 78 -0.57 -4.96 10.41
N PHE A 79 -0.93 -4.00 9.55
CA PHE A 79 -1.41 -2.69 9.98
C PHE A 79 -2.74 -2.35 9.32
N ASP A 80 -2.72 -2.05 8.02
CA ASP A 80 -3.88 -1.53 7.28
C ASP A 80 -5.05 -2.51 7.27
N VAL A 81 -4.79 -3.79 7.00
CA VAL A 81 -5.83 -4.83 6.97
C VAL A 81 -6.50 -5.01 8.34
N PRO A 82 -5.76 -5.20 9.45
CA PRO A 82 -6.36 -5.17 10.78
C PRO A 82 -7.07 -3.85 11.14
N ALA A 83 -6.56 -2.70 10.69
CA ALA A 83 -7.17 -1.40 10.95
C ALA A 83 -8.51 -1.22 10.21
N LEU A 84 -8.65 -1.78 9.00
CA LEU A 84 -9.90 -1.75 8.22
C LEU A 84 -10.92 -2.81 8.63
N GLN A 85 -10.48 -3.92 9.24
CA GLN A 85 -11.36 -5.04 9.55
C GLN A 85 -12.61 -4.68 10.37
N PRO A 86 -12.59 -3.73 11.33
CA PRO A 86 -13.79 -3.30 12.05
C PRO A 86 -14.88 -2.67 11.17
N TYR A 87 -14.53 -2.17 9.99
CA TYR A 87 -15.44 -1.46 9.09
C TYR A 87 -16.19 -2.37 8.11
N THR A 88 -15.91 -3.68 8.11
CA THR A 88 -16.55 -4.61 7.17
C THR A 88 -16.70 -6.02 7.74
N LYS A 89 -17.73 -6.72 7.27
CA LYS A 89 -17.94 -8.15 7.54
C LYS A 89 -17.14 -9.06 6.60
N ILE A 90 -16.57 -8.50 5.52
CA ILE A 90 -15.71 -9.23 4.60
C ILE A 90 -14.41 -9.57 5.34
N SER A 91 -13.97 -10.82 5.22
CA SER A 91 -12.67 -11.24 5.73
C SER A 91 -11.55 -10.66 4.84
N LEU A 92 -11.07 -9.45 5.15
CA LEU A 92 -10.09 -8.74 4.33
C LEU A 92 -8.77 -9.50 4.19
N SER A 93 -8.41 -10.29 5.21
CA SER A 93 -7.22 -11.15 5.22
C SER A 93 -7.25 -12.27 4.17
N SER A 94 -8.42 -12.64 3.65
CA SER A 94 -8.56 -13.67 2.61
C SER A 94 -8.41 -13.13 1.17
N LEU A 95 -8.35 -11.81 1.00
CA LEU A 95 -8.16 -11.17 -0.30
C LEU A 95 -6.69 -11.36 -0.78
N PRO A 96 -6.41 -11.20 -2.09
CA PRO A 96 -5.10 -11.54 -2.67
C PRO A 96 -4.03 -10.48 -2.38
N HIS A 97 -3.63 -10.36 -1.11
CA HIS A 97 -2.66 -9.36 -0.65
C HIS A 97 -1.22 -9.66 -1.08
N PHE A 98 -0.51 -8.59 -1.41
CA PHE A 98 0.91 -8.55 -1.69
C PHE A 98 1.56 -7.45 -0.81
N ASP A 99 2.15 -7.86 0.30
CA ASP A 99 2.83 -6.95 1.22
C ASP A 99 4.32 -6.83 0.89
N ILE A 100 4.74 -5.64 0.43
CA ILE A 100 6.11 -5.35 0.03
C ILE A 100 7.08 -5.53 1.20
N LEU A 101 6.71 -5.06 2.40
CA LEU A 101 7.59 -5.16 3.57
C LEU A 101 7.75 -6.61 4.03
N ALA A 102 6.70 -7.43 3.91
CA ALA A 102 6.78 -8.86 4.17
C ALA A 102 7.79 -9.55 3.22
N LYS A 103 7.75 -9.23 1.92
CA LYS A 103 8.71 -9.75 0.92
C LYS A 103 10.14 -9.30 1.21
N ILE A 104 10.33 -8.02 1.56
CA ILE A 104 11.66 -7.50 1.94
C ILE A 104 12.16 -8.19 3.20
N LYS A 105 11.33 -8.31 4.25
CA LYS A 105 11.73 -8.95 5.51
C LYS A 105 12.14 -10.40 5.28
N LEU A 106 11.42 -11.13 4.42
CA LEU A 106 11.76 -12.51 4.07
C LEU A 106 13.13 -12.64 3.41
N ALA A 107 13.46 -11.72 2.49
CA ALA A 107 14.72 -11.78 1.74
C ALA A 107 15.92 -11.14 2.48
N LEU A 108 15.68 -10.10 3.29
CA LEU A 108 16.72 -9.30 3.95
C LEU A 108 16.92 -9.65 5.43
N GLY A 109 15.95 -10.31 6.08
CA GLY A 109 15.97 -10.63 7.51
C GLY A 109 15.65 -9.44 8.44
N ARG A 110 15.46 -8.23 7.90
CA ARG A 110 15.09 -7.02 8.67
C ARG A 110 14.07 -6.17 7.92
N ARG A 111 13.43 -5.27 8.68
CA ARG A 111 12.51 -4.25 8.14
C ARG A 111 13.30 -3.07 7.57
N ILE A 112 12.64 -2.34 6.69
CA ILE A 112 13.06 -1.03 6.19
C ILE A 112 11.81 -0.14 6.09
N SER A 113 11.96 1.17 6.28
CA SER A 113 10.83 2.10 6.14
C SER A 113 10.52 2.36 4.67
N LEU A 114 9.25 2.66 4.35
CA LEU A 114 8.85 3.10 3.01
C LEU A 114 9.64 4.34 2.59
N ASN A 115 9.84 5.28 3.52
CA ASN A 115 10.61 6.50 3.30
C ASN A 115 12.09 6.23 2.93
N ASP A 116 12.77 5.33 3.63
CA ASP A 116 14.16 4.98 3.29
C ASP A 116 14.24 4.31 1.90
N LEU A 117 13.23 3.52 1.53
CA LEU A 117 13.14 2.95 0.18
C LEU A 117 12.90 4.03 -0.88
N ALA A 118 11.96 4.95 -0.64
CA ALA A 118 11.63 6.05 -1.53
C ALA A 118 12.86 6.91 -1.83
N GLN A 119 13.56 7.36 -0.77
CA GLN A 119 14.77 8.17 -0.92
C GLN A 119 15.87 7.44 -1.71
N ALA A 120 16.07 6.15 -1.44
CA ALA A 120 17.12 5.38 -2.10
C ALA A 120 16.81 5.05 -3.57
N ASN A 121 15.53 4.87 -3.93
CA ASN A 121 15.12 4.29 -5.21
C ASN A 121 14.42 5.28 -6.16
N LEU A 122 13.64 6.22 -5.63
CA LEU A 122 12.80 7.13 -6.42
C LEU A 122 13.41 8.53 -6.55
N LYS A 123 14.45 8.87 -5.76
CA LYS A 123 15.04 10.22 -5.68
C LYS A 123 14.03 11.33 -5.33
N GLU A 124 12.84 10.97 -4.87
CA GLU A 124 11.82 11.90 -4.40
C GLU A 124 12.20 12.42 -3.01
N LYS A 125 12.12 13.75 -2.81
CA LYS A 125 12.17 14.36 -1.47
C LYS A 125 10.75 14.32 -0.91
N LYS A 126 10.56 13.67 0.25
CA LYS A 126 9.22 13.48 0.83
C LYS A 126 8.54 14.82 1.11
N ILE A 127 7.23 14.84 0.88
CA ILE A 127 6.29 15.83 1.38
C ILE A 127 6.07 15.53 2.87
N ASP A 128 7.08 15.80 3.70
CA ASP A 128 6.99 15.87 5.17
C ASP A 128 6.55 14.56 5.92
N VAL A 129 6.60 14.53 7.25
CA VAL A 129 6.61 13.31 8.10
C VAL A 129 5.20 12.86 8.49
N GLY A 130 4.89 11.55 8.40
CA GLY A 130 3.56 10.97 8.70
C GLY A 130 2.96 11.26 10.09
N LEU A 131 3.74 11.79 11.04
CA LEU A 131 3.22 12.34 12.30
C LEU A 131 2.28 13.55 12.09
N ASN A 132 2.28 14.15 10.90
CA ASN A 132 1.37 15.22 10.57
C ASN A 132 -0.03 14.74 10.17
N ALA A 133 -0.20 13.48 9.73
CA ALA A 133 -1.49 12.98 9.26
C ALA A 133 -2.58 13.01 10.35
N VAL A 134 -2.28 12.45 11.53
CA VAL A 134 -3.19 12.52 12.70
C VAL A 134 -3.45 13.96 13.14
N LYS A 135 -2.44 14.84 13.07
CA LYS A 135 -2.63 16.27 13.39
C LYS A 135 -3.57 16.96 12.41
N TYR A 136 -3.42 16.68 11.12
CA TYR A 136 -4.30 17.22 10.09
C TYR A 136 -5.74 16.70 10.26
N TYR A 137 -5.92 15.42 10.61
CA TYR A 137 -7.23 14.89 10.94
C TYR A 137 -7.90 15.66 12.08
N TYR A 138 -7.19 15.88 13.19
CA TYR A 138 -7.72 16.63 14.33
C TYR A 138 -7.99 18.11 14.04
N GLN A 139 -7.20 18.74 13.15
CA GLN A 139 -7.45 20.12 12.73
C GLN A 139 -8.77 20.25 11.95
N GLY A 140 -9.13 19.25 11.14
CA GLY A 140 -10.44 19.09 10.51
C GLY A 140 -10.86 20.17 9.51
N ASN A 141 -10.06 21.23 9.34
CA ASN A 141 -10.34 22.29 8.38
C ASN A 141 -10.01 21.85 6.95
N PRO A 142 -10.60 22.48 5.91
CA PRO A 142 -10.43 22.05 4.53
C PRO A 142 -8.97 21.93 4.06
N GLU A 143 -8.09 22.83 4.50
CA GLU A 143 -6.67 22.78 4.14
C GLU A 143 -5.96 21.57 4.76
N SER A 144 -6.23 21.32 6.05
CA SER A 144 -5.66 20.18 6.75
C SER A 144 -6.14 18.84 6.19
N LEU A 145 -7.44 18.71 5.89
CA LEU A 145 -7.99 17.49 5.29
C LEU A 145 -7.44 17.26 3.88
N LYS A 146 -7.23 18.33 3.10
CA LYS A 146 -6.57 18.23 1.80
C LYS A 146 -5.14 17.70 1.94
N LYS A 147 -4.36 18.22 2.89
CA LYS A 147 -3.01 17.71 3.17
C LYS A 147 -3.07 16.24 3.60
N LEU A 148 -3.96 15.86 4.51
CA LEU A 148 -4.12 14.46 4.93
C LEU A 148 -4.34 13.53 3.73
N GLN A 149 -5.23 13.91 2.80
CA GLN A 149 -5.45 13.15 1.58
C GLN A 149 -4.20 13.10 0.70
N GLU A 150 -3.53 14.23 0.45
CA GLU A 150 -2.30 14.29 -0.35
C GLU A 150 -1.18 13.40 0.22
N TYR A 151 -1.06 13.30 1.53
CA TYR A 151 -0.10 12.43 2.20
C TYR A 151 -0.40 10.95 1.96
N CYS A 152 -1.66 10.54 2.15
CA CYS A 152 -2.07 9.16 1.92
C CYS A 152 -1.89 8.77 0.44
N GLU A 153 -2.33 9.63 -0.48
CA GLU A 153 -2.12 9.45 -1.93
C GLU A 153 -0.63 9.36 -2.30
N ALA A 154 0.23 10.16 -1.66
CA ALA A 154 1.68 10.10 -1.87
C ALA A 154 2.28 8.76 -1.42
N ASP A 155 1.92 8.24 -0.25
CA ASP A 155 2.44 6.95 0.22
C ASP A 155 1.89 5.77 -0.64
N VAL A 156 0.69 5.88 -1.21
CA VAL A 156 0.18 4.96 -2.26
C VAL A 156 1.05 5.01 -3.52
N LEU A 157 1.36 6.21 -4.04
CA LEU A 157 2.18 6.37 -5.25
C LEU A 157 3.60 5.85 -5.03
N ILE A 158 4.20 6.12 -3.87
CA ILE A 158 5.52 5.60 -3.50
C ILE A 158 5.45 4.06 -3.47
N THR A 159 4.43 3.48 -2.83
CA THR A 159 4.24 2.02 -2.77
C THR A 159 4.12 1.41 -4.17
N LYS A 160 3.31 2.01 -5.04
CA LYS A 160 3.17 1.61 -6.45
C LYS A 160 4.51 1.68 -7.18
N ASN A 161 5.23 2.79 -7.05
CA ASN A 161 6.48 3.00 -7.77
C ASN A 161 7.58 2.03 -7.32
N ILE A 162 7.66 1.72 -6.02
CA ILE A 162 8.56 0.69 -5.49
C ILE A 162 8.18 -0.69 -6.04
N TYR A 163 6.89 -1.03 -6.06
CA TYR A 163 6.40 -2.28 -6.62
C TYR A 163 6.75 -2.41 -8.12
N ASP A 164 6.47 -1.38 -8.91
CA ASP A 164 6.72 -1.34 -10.36
C ASP A 164 8.22 -1.46 -10.70
N LEU A 165 9.10 -0.85 -9.89
CA LEU A 165 10.55 -0.98 -10.08
C LEU A 165 10.98 -2.44 -10.02
N VAL A 166 10.54 -3.17 -8.98
CA VAL A 166 10.90 -4.57 -8.78
C VAL A 166 10.20 -5.47 -9.80
N LEU A 167 8.93 -5.21 -10.11
CA LEU A 167 8.17 -5.97 -11.10
C LEU A 167 8.83 -5.93 -12.50
N ARG A 168 9.43 -4.79 -12.87
CA ARG A 168 10.23 -4.62 -14.10
C ARG A 168 11.65 -5.20 -14.02
N GLY A 169 11.94 -6.01 -13.01
CA GLY A 169 13.21 -6.73 -12.85
C GLY A 169 14.36 -5.91 -12.26
N ARG A 170 14.10 -4.70 -11.73
CA ARG A 170 15.15 -3.90 -11.11
C ARG A 170 15.44 -4.39 -9.68
N LYS A 171 16.70 -4.33 -9.29
CA LYS A 171 17.11 -4.57 -7.90
C LYS A 171 16.73 -3.38 -7.04
N LEU A 172 16.24 -3.64 -5.84
CA LEU A 172 15.90 -2.60 -4.87
C LEU A 172 17.15 -2.15 -4.13
N LYS A 173 17.41 -0.84 -4.09
CA LYS A 173 18.47 -0.25 -3.25
C LYS A 173 18.02 -0.27 -1.80
N ILE A 174 18.87 -0.82 -0.94
CA ILE A 174 18.65 -0.94 0.50
C ILE A 174 19.71 -0.11 1.21
N PRO A 175 19.37 1.07 1.76
CA PRO A 175 20.28 1.82 2.59
C PRO A 175 20.55 1.12 3.93
N ASP A 176 21.80 1.19 4.37
CA ASP A 176 22.24 0.92 5.74
C ASP A 176 22.72 2.23 6.36
N ARG A 177 21.87 2.83 7.19
CA ARG A 177 22.17 4.10 7.88
C ARG A 177 23.36 3.99 8.82
N ARG A 178 23.61 2.83 9.43
CA ARG A 178 24.73 2.64 10.37
C ARG A 178 26.05 2.62 9.62
N LYS A 179 26.08 1.94 8.48
CA LYS A 179 27.28 1.78 7.67
C LYS A 179 27.45 2.87 6.61
N LYS A 180 26.48 3.75 6.41
CA LYS A 180 26.42 4.74 5.32
C LYS A 180 26.65 4.10 3.93
N THR A 181 26.11 2.90 3.72
CA THR A 181 26.25 2.14 2.47
C THR A 181 24.89 1.83 1.87
N ILE A 182 24.88 1.47 0.57
CA ILE A 182 23.71 0.98 -0.15
C ILE A 182 24.03 -0.43 -0.65
N SER A 183 23.19 -1.40 -0.31
CA SER A 183 23.20 -2.72 -0.92
C SER A 183 22.04 -2.88 -1.91
N TYR A 184 22.07 -3.94 -2.71
CA TYR A 184 21.03 -4.25 -3.68
C TYR A 184 20.35 -5.56 -3.32
N LEU A 185 19.03 -5.54 -3.20
CA LEU A 185 18.22 -6.71 -2.92
C LEU A 185 17.48 -7.14 -4.19
N LYS A 186 17.70 -8.40 -4.61
CA LYS A 186 16.92 -9.02 -5.66
C LYS A 186 15.62 -9.57 -5.05
N LEU A 187 14.49 -9.17 -5.60
CA LEU A 187 13.16 -9.60 -5.20
C LEU A 187 12.41 -10.09 -6.44
N ASP A 188 11.44 -10.97 -6.22
CA ASP A 188 10.55 -11.45 -7.28
C ASP A 188 9.10 -11.08 -6.95
N PHE A 189 8.57 -10.12 -7.71
CA PHE A 189 7.19 -9.64 -7.60
C PHE A 189 6.30 -10.18 -8.73
N SER A 190 6.81 -11.13 -9.53
CA SER A 190 6.06 -11.71 -10.65
C SER A 190 4.77 -12.41 -10.20
N TYR A 191 3.85 -12.59 -11.14
CA TYR A 191 2.67 -13.42 -10.91
C TYR A 191 3.05 -14.90 -11.00
N PRO A 192 2.51 -15.75 -10.11
CA PRO A 192 2.70 -17.19 -10.23
C PRO A 192 2.10 -17.67 -11.56
N LYS A 193 2.75 -18.61 -12.25
CA LYS A 193 2.31 -19.10 -13.57
C LYS A 193 0.85 -19.57 -13.58
N SER A 194 0.39 -20.18 -12.49
CA SER A 194 -0.99 -20.65 -12.31
C SER A 194 -2.05 -19.55 -12.42
N PHE A 195 -1.69 -18.29 -12.13
CA PHE A 195 -2.59 -17.15 -12.22
C PHE A 195 -3.15 -16.97 -13.63
N PHE A 196 -2.28 -17.07 -14.65
CA PHE A 196 -2.66 -16.93 -16.06
C PHE A 196 -3.46 -18.13 -16.57
N THR A 197 -3.21 -19.32 -16.02
CA THR A 197 -3.94 -20.54 -16.38
C THR A 197 -5.38 -20.55 -15.86
N VAL A 198 -5.61 -20.05 -14.64
CA VAL A 198 -6.95 -20.00 -14.02
C VAL A 198 -7.84 -18.99 -14.74
N SER A 199 -7.29 -17.84 -15.16
CA SER A 199 -8.06 -16.83 -15.89
C SER A 199 -8.51 -17.31 -17.27
N GLN A 200 -7.65 -18.04 -18.00
CA GLN A 200 -8.04 -18.64 -19.28
C GLN A 200 -9.23 -19.60 -19.14
N LYS A 201 -9.33 -20.36 -18.05
CA LYS A 201 -10.46 -21.28 -17.82
C LYS A 201 -11.78 -20.57 -17.46
N LYS A 202 -11.76 -19.35 -16.94
CA LYS A 202 -12.99 -18.56 -16.68
C LYS A 202 -13.60 -17.93 -17.95
N LEU A 203 -12.87 -17.96 -19.06
CA LEU A 203 -13.27 -17.36 -20.35
C LEU A 203 -13.91 -18.37 -21.31
N PHE A 204 -14.08 -19.64 -20.90
CA PHE A 204 -14.74 -20.71 -21.66
C PHE A 204 -15.93 -21.28 -20.88
#